data_AF-A0A8S2SN09-F1
#
_entry.id   AF-A0A8S2SN09-F1
#
_cell.length_a   1.000
_cell.length_b   1.000
_cell.length_c   1.000
_cell.angle_alpha   90.00
_cell.angle_beta   90.00
_cell.angle_gamma   90.00
#
_symmetry.space_group_name_H-M   'P 1'
#
loop_
_entity.id
_entity.type
_entity.pdbx_description
1 polymer ?
#
loop_
_entity_poly.entity_id
_entity_poly.type
_entity_poly.pdbx_seq_one_letter_code
_entity_poly.pdbx_strand_id
1 'polypeptide(L)' 'HDNSTQFKWELHRGPSPSDETGPNRDHSTGYATGQYAFIEASYPQLPGHTARLISRTFEPKTVDCRMIFYYHMLGEDM' A
#
# COMPACT_ATOMS: atom_id res chain seq x y z
N HIS A 1 14.32 2.05 -3.11
CA HIS A 1 13.50 2.83 -2.15
C HIS A 1 13.69 4.30 -2.45
N ASP A 2 12.59 5.01 -2.68
CA ASP A 2 12.61 6.46 -2.80
C ASP A 2 12.72 7.07 -1.41
N ASN A 3 13.73 7.89 -1.18
CA ASN A 3 14.01 8.52 0.11
C ASN A 3 13.52 9.97 0.17
N SER A 4 12.83 10.47 -0.86
CA SER A 4 12.34 11.85 -0.88
C SER A 4 10.99 12.02 -0.16
N THR A 5 10.45 10.96 0.45
CA THR A 5 9.11 10.94 1.05
C THR A 5 9.17 10.55 2.54
N GLN A 6 8.24 11.08 3.34
CA GLN A 6 8.16 10.79 4.78
C GLN A 6 7.71 9.36 5.04
N PHE A 7 6.83 8.82 4.19
CA PHE A 7 6.39 7.43 4.25
C PHE A 7 7.32 6.52 3.45
N LYS A 8 7.45 5.28 3.94
CA LYS A 8 8.07 4.18 3.22
C LYS A 8 7.05 3.07 3.05
N TRP A 9 6.88 2.63 1.81
CA TRP A 9 6.13 1.42 1.51
C TRP A 9 6.87 0.21 2.09
N GLU A 10 6.12 -0.68 2.73
CA GLU A 10 6.60 -1.97 3.20
C GLU A 10 5.75 -3.12 2.66
N LEU A 11 6.32 -4.32 2.70
CA LEU A 11 5.58 -5.55 2.44
C LEU A 11 5.04 -6.09 3.75
N HIS A 12 3.73 -5.99 3.93
CA HIS A 12 3.07 -6.40 5.16
C HIS A 12 2.30 -7.71 5.01
N ARG A 13 2.02 -8.37 6.13
CA ARG A 13 1.21 -9.60 6.23
C ARG A 13 0.25 -9.47 7.41
N GLY A 14 -0.95 -10.04 7.27
CA GLY A 14 -1.96 -10.03 8.32
C GLY A 14 -2.57 -8.64 8.56
N PRO A 15 -3.22 -8.43 9.71
CA PRO A 15 -3.83 -7.15 10.09
C PRO A 15 -2.82 -6.01 10.18
N SER A 16 -3.28 -4.78 9.93
CA SER A 16 -2.52 -3.57 10.24
C SER A 16 -2.21 -3.47 11.74
N PRO A 17 -1.08 -2.85 12.14
CA PRO A 17 -0.72 -2.69 13.54
C PRO A 17 -1.69 -1.84 14.37
N SER A 18 -2.35 -0.88 13.75
CA SER A 18 -3.28 0.04 14.42
C SER A 18 -4.66 -0.57 14.62
N ASP A 19 -5.27 -0.31 15.77
CA ASP A 19 -6.62 -0.78 16.08
C ASP A 19 -7.67 -0.20 15.12
N GLU A 20 -8.75 -0.93 14.89
CA GLU A 20 -9.89 -0.52 14.03
C GLU A 20 -9.51 -0.16 12.58
N THR A 21 -8.33 -0.60 12.12
CA THR A 21 -7.89 -0.47 10.74
C THR A 21 -7.85 -1.82 10.02
N GLY A 22 -7.37 -1.86 8.78
CA GLY A 22 -7.17 -3.10 8.05
C GLY A 22 -6.19 -2.96 6.88
N PRO A 23 -6.08 -3.98 6.01
CA PRO A 23 -6.92 -5.19 5.93
C PRO A 23 -6.45 -6.33 6.84
N ASN A 24 -7.33 -7.30 7.13
CA ASN A 24 -6.98 -8.51 7.90
C ASN A 24 -6.27 -9.60 7.07
N ARG A 25 -6.25 -9.45 5.74
CA ARG A 25 -5.73 -10.44 4.79
C ARG A 25 -5.38 -9.80 3.46
N ASP A 26 -4.42 -10.40 2.75
CA ASP A 26 -4.09 -10.00 1.38
C ASP A 26 -5.23 -10.37 0.41
N HIS A 27 -5.48 -9.50 -0.56
CA HIS A 27 -6.49 -9.68 -1.60
C HIS A 27 -6.13 -10.82 -2.57
N SER A 28 -4.84 -11.00 -2.89
CA SER A 28 -4.40 -11.94 -3.92
C SER A 28 -4.65 -13.39 -3.53
N THR A 29 -4.38 -13.71 -2.27
CA THR A 29 -4.51 -15.07 -1.73
C THR A 29 -5.77 -15.25 -0.88
N GLY A 30 -6.35 -14.17 -0.36
CA GLY A 30 -7.44 -14.23 0.61
C GLY A 30 -7.02 -14.72 2.00
N TYR A 31 -5.71 -14.85 2.27
CA TYR A 31 -5.19 -15.33 3.54
C TYR A 31 -4.36 -14.26 4.25
N ALA A 32 -4.34 -14.31 5.59
CA ALA A 32 -3.49 -13.44 6.42
C ALA A 32 -1.99 -13.66 6.16
N THR A 33 -1.62 -14.84 5.64
CA THR A 33 -0.24 -15.14 5.27
C THR A 33 0.17 -14.55 3.93
N GLY A 34 -0.75 -14.03 3.10
CA GLY A 34 -0.39 -13.31 1.87
C GLY A 34 0.23 -11.94 2.15
N GLN A 35 0.78 -11.30 1.11
CA GLN A 35 1.49 -10.03 1.23
C GLN A 35 0.86 -8.93 0.38
N TYR A 36 0.89 -7.71 0.90
CA TYR A 36 0.46 -6.52 0.19
C TYR A 36 1.39 -5.34 0.50
N ALA A 37 1.39 -4.34 -0.38
CA ALA A 37 2.09 -3.08 -0.14
C ALA A 37 1.31 -2.25 0.88
N PHE A 38 1.98 -1.79 1.92
CA PHE A 38 1.35 -1.14 3.06
C PHE A 38 2.10 0.13 3.47
N ILE A 39 1.35 1.08 4.01
CA ILE A 39 1.84 2.22 4.77
C ILE A 39 1.00 2.30 6.06
N GLU A 40 1.66 2.48 7.19
CA GLU A 40 0.98 2.82 8.45
C GLU A 40 0.73 4.34 8.46
N ALA A 41 -0.55 4.72 8.39
CA ALA A 41 -0.97 6.12 8.32
C ALA A 41 -1.26 6.73 9.69
N SER A 42 -1.31 5.91 10.75
CA SER A 42 -1.57 6.37 12.12
C SER A 42 -0.37 7.12 12.71
N TYR A 43 -0.55 7.72 13.89
CA TYR A 43 0.50 8.44 14.62
C TYR A 43 1.83 7.66 14.63
N PRO A 44 2.98 8.30 14.31
CA PRO A 44 3.24 9.74 14.30
C PRO A 44 3.00 10.45 12.97
N GLN A 45 2.30 9.82 12.04
CA GLN A 45 2.10 10.37 10.71
C GLN A 45 1.05 11.48 10.74
N LEU A 46 1.26 12.50 9.91
CA LEU A 46 0.47 13.72 9.91
C LEU A 46 -0.19 13.96 8.55
N PRO A 47 -1.33 14.67 8.52
CA PRO A 47 -1.94 15.10 7.27
C PRO A 47 -0.94 15.81 6.35
N GLY A 48 -0.90 15.38 5.08
CA GLY A 48 0.00 15.93 4.06
C GLY A 48 1.36 15.22 3.93
N HIS A 49 1.69 14.26 4.80
CA HIS A 49 2.78 13.32 4.50
C HIS A 49 2.46 12.52 3.23
N THR A 50 3.49 12.16 2.45
CA THR A 50 3.29 11.42 1.20
C THR A 50 4.24 10.23 1.09
N ALA A 51 3.83 9.23 0.31
CA ALA A 51 4.56 8.00 0.02
C ALA A 51 4.59 7.82 -1.49
N ARG A 52 5.69 7.29 -2.04
CA ARG A 52 5.77 7.03 -3.48
C ARG A 52 6.28 5.62 -3.76
N LEU A 53 5.49 4.86 -4.53
CA LEU A 53 5.89 3.57 -5.07
C LEU A 53 6.12 3.73 -6.57
N ILE A 54 7.37 3.58 -6.99
CA ILE A 54 7.76 3.75 -8.39
C ILE A 54 8.03 2.37 -8.97
N SER A 55 7.27 1.98 -10.00
CA SER A 55 7.58 0.78 -10.76
C SER A 55 8.84 0.98 -11.60
N ARG A 56 9.40 -0.12 -12.11
CA ARG A 56 10.30 -0.01 -13.26
C ARG A 56 9.58 0.66 -14.44
N THR A 57 10.35 1.20 -15.36
CA THR A 57 9.83 1.64 -16.67
C THR A 57 9.35 0.44 -17.46
N PHE A 58 8.15 0.54 -18.04
CA PHE A 58 7.63 -0.46 -18.97
C PHE A 58 7.63 0.13 -20.38
N GLU A 59 8.25 -0.58 -21.33
CA GLU A 59 8.12 -0.22 -22.73
C GLU A 59 6.78 -0.73 -23.27
N PRO A 60 5.94 0.14 -23.85
CA PRO A 60 4.65 -0.28 -24.39
C PRO A 60 4.87 -1.20 -25.59
N LYS A 61 4.55 -2.48 -25.44
CA LYS A 61 4.62 -3.47 -26.53
C LYS A 61 3.39 -3.46 -27.43
N THR A 62 2.29 -2.90 -26.94
CA THR A 62 1.01 -2.76 -27.66
C THR A 62 0.34 -1.44 -27.31
N VAL A 63 -0.66 -1.03 -28.09
CA VAL A 63 -1.48 0.17 -27.85
C VAL A 63 -2.40 0.06 -26.62
N ASP A 64 -2.67 -1.16 -26.13
CA ASP A 64 -3.55 -1.38 -24.98
C ASP A 64 -2.74 -1.76 -23.74
N CYS A 65 -2.23 -0.73 -23.03
CA CYS A 65 -1.54 -0.89 -21.76
C CYS A 65 -2.46 -0.52 -20.61
N ARG A 66 -2.83 -1.50 -19.77
CA ARG A 66 -3.71 -1.31 -18.61
C ARG A 66 -2.98 -1.64 -17.31
N MET A 67 -3.20 -0.82 -16.30
CA MET A 67 -2.79 -1.07 -14.93
C MET A 67 -4.03 -1.33 -14.09
N ILE A 68 -4.06 -2.46 -13.39
CA ILE A 68 -5.14 -2.84 -12.48
C ILE A 68 -4.49 -3.07 -11.12
N PHE A 69 -5.07 -2.50 -10.07
CA PHE A 69 -4.64 -2.70 -8.70
C PHE A 69 -5.86 -2.68 -7.77
N TYR A 70 -5.68 -3.30 -6.61
CA TYR A 70 -6.65 -3.29 -5.53
C TYR A 70 -6.10 -2.44 -4.39
N TYR A 71 -6.98 -1.75 -3.68
CA TYR A 71 -6.62 -0.93 -2.54
C TYR A 71 -7.58 -1.20 -1.39
N HIS A 72 -7.12 -0.95 -0.17
CA HIS A 72 -7.91 -1.03 1.05
C HIS A 72 -7.53 0.16 1.93
N MET A 73 -8.53 0.95 2.33
CA MET A 73 -8.37 2.12 3.20
C MET A 73 -9.49 2.06 4.23
N LEU A 74 -9.13 1.77 5.49
CA LEU A 74 -10.03 1.73 6.63
C LEU A 74 -9.28 2.31 7.84
N GLY A 75 -9.85 3.36 8.43
CA GLY A 75 -9.36 4.05 9.62
C GLY A 75 -10.22 5.29 9.88
N GLU A 76 -10.36 5.71 11.13
CA GLU A 76 -11.28 6.79 11.54
C GLU A 76 -10.94 8.14 10.90
N ASP A 77 -9.65 8.40 10.66
CA ASP A 77 -9.11 9.65 10.08
C ASP A 77 -8.67 9.52 8.60
N MET A 78 -9.11 8.48 7.89
CA MET A 78 -8.73 8.19 6.49
C MET A 78 -9.74 8.69 5.46
#